data_AF-A0A946DCH1-F1
#
_entry.id   AF-A0A946DCH1-F1
#
_cell.length_a   1.000
_cell.length_b   1.000
_cell.length_c   1.000
_cell.angle_alpha   90.00
_cell.angle_beta   90.00
_cell.angle_gamma   90.00
#
_symmetry.space_group_name_H-M   'P 1'
#
loop_
_entity.id
_entity.type
_entity.pdbx_description
1 polymer ?
#
loop_
_entity_poly.entity_id
_entity_poly.type
_entity_poly.pdbx_seq_one_letter_code
_entity_poly.pdbx_strand_id
1 'polypeptide(L)'
;MVVEISEIPQDARKLTQAVIQVVDMLDLYQAELARILHLQCSDIGLLANAQELLVPGSEAWDLAGQFVRFYRLLYRHRQADGIAMRHWLRRRHDAFGETPHLLLVDEDRLDDLIEYLQTSK
;
A
#
# COMPACT_ATOMS: atom_id res chain seq x y z
N MET A 1 -9.95 11.92 -2.18
CA MET A 1 -10.95 11.29 -1.30
C MET A 1 -10.42 9.92 -0.94
N VAL A 2 -10.44 9.52 0.34
CA VAL A 2 -10.01 8.18 0.78
C VAL A 2 -11.24 7.33 1.12
N VAL A 3 -11.15 6.02 0.92
CA VAL A 3 -12.27 5.09 1.08
C VAL A 3 -11.86 3.95 2.01
N GLU A 4 -12.76 3.49 2.87
CA GLU A 4 -12.48 2.31 3.71
C GLU A 4 -12.43 1.04 2.85
N ILE A 5 -11.40 0.22 3.08
CA ILE A 5 -11.33 -1.16 2.58
C ILE A 5 -11.65 -2.08 3.76
N SER A 6 -12.88 -2.63 3.77
CA SER A 6 -13.40 -3.41 4.90
C SER A 6 -12.69 -4.75 5.09
N GLU A 7 -12.25 -5.38 4.01
CA GLU A 7 -11.56 -6.67 3.99
C GLU A 7 -10.52 -6.72 2.86
N ILE A 8 -9.47 -7.53 3.02
CA ILE A 8 -8.47 -7.72 1.97
C ILE A 8 -9.10 -8.64 0.90
N PRO A 9 -9.29 -8.19 -0.34
CA PRO A 9 -9.95 -9.00 -1.35
C PRO A 9 -9.16 -10.28 -1.64
N GLN A 10 -9.87 -11.40 -1.72
CA GLN A 10 -9.29 -12.70 -2.11
C GLN A 10 -9.50 -13.02 -3.60
N ASP A 11 -10.21 -12.14 -4.32
CA ASP A 11 -10.42 -12.22 -5.76
C ASP A 11 -9.37 -11.40 -6.50
N ALA A 12 -8.80 -11.95 -7.56
CA ALA A 12 -7.66 -11.33 -8.24
C ALA A 12 -7.97 -10.00 -8.88
N ARG A 13 -9.17 -9.86 -9.45
CA ARG A 13 -9.62 -8.60 -10.03
C ARG A 13 -9.80 -7.56 -8.94
N LYS A 14 -10.48 -7.92 -7.85
CA LYS A 14 -10.72 -6.99 -6.74
C LYS A 14 -9.43 -6.57 -6.03
N LEU A 15 -8.49 -7.48 -5.81
CA LEU A 15 -7.21 -7.14 -5.16
C LEU A 15 -6.38 -6.22 -6.06
N THR A 16 -6.26 -6.56 -7.35
CA THR A 16 -5.56 -5.71 -8.33
C THR A 16 -6.15 -4.30 -8.34
N GLN A 17 -7.47 -4.17 -8.41
CA GLN A 17 -8.15 -2.87 -8.36
C GLN A 17 -7.91 -2.13 -7.05
N ALA A 18 -8.00 -2.82 -5.91
CA ALA A 18 -7.80 -2.21 -4.60
C ALA A 18 -6.38 -1.65 -4.46
N VAL A 19 -5.36 -2.37 -4.92
CA VAL A 19 -3.97 -1.93 -4.88
C VAL A 19 -3.76 -0.66 -5.71
N ILE A 20 -4.24 -0.65 -6.95
CA ILE A 20 -4.15 0.53 -7.83
C ILE A 20 -4.88 1.73 -7.19
N GLN A 21 -6.06 1.50 -6.60
CA GLN A 21 -6.80 2.55 -5.92
C GLN A 21 -6.05 3.09 -4.69
N VAL A 22 -5.38 2.22 -3.92
CA VAL A 22 -4.61 2.63 -2.74
C VAL A 22 -3.44 3.54 -3.11
N VAL A 23 -2.77 3.26 -4.23
CA VAL A 23 -1.71 4.14 -4.77
C VAL A 23 -2.24 5.55 -4.99
N ASP A 24 -3.38 5.69 -5.66
CA ASP A 24 -4.01 6.99 -5.90
C ASP A 24 -4.46 7.67 -4.59
N MET A 25 -4.99 6.91 -3.63
CA MET A 25 -5.47 7.44 -2.35
C MET A 25 -4.35 7.98 -1.47
N LEU A 26 -3.19 7.31 -1.50
CA LEU A 26 -1.97 7.69 -0.77
C LEU A 26 -1.08 8.66 -1.57
N ASP A 27 -1.47 9.02 -2.80
CA ASP A 27 -0.73 9.93 -3.67
C ASP A 27 0.70 9.42 -3.91
N LEU A 28 0.78 8.11 -4.22
CA LEU A 28 1.98 7.40 -4.62
C LEU A 28 2.04 7.29 -6.15
N TYR A 29 3.23 7.06 -6.69
CA TYR A 29 3.46 6.85 -8.11
C TYR A 29 3.41 5.36 -8.47
N GLN A 30 3.01 5.05 -9.71
CA GLN A 30 3.04 3.67 -10.22
C GLN A 30 4.44 3.04 -10.17
N ALA A 31 5.49 3.85 -10.33
CA ALA A 31 6.87 3.38 -10.18
C ALA A 31 7.20 2.97 -8.73
N GLU A 32 6.59 3.61 -7.74
CA GLU A 32 6.72 3.23 -6.33
C GLU A 32 5.96 1.93 -6.06
N LEU A 33 4.77 1.77 -6.65
CA LEU A 33 4.05 0.51 -6.59
C LEU A 33 4.84 -0.65 -7.20
N ALA A 34 5.51 -0.42 -8.35
CA ALA A 34 6.36 -1.41 -8.99
C ALA A 34 7.41 -1.93 -8.00
N ARG A 35 8.04 -1.02 -7.25
CA ARG A 35 9.00 -1.37 -6.20
C ARG A 35 8.36 -2.12 -5.05
N ILE A 36 7.24 -1.63 -4.50
CA ILE A 36 6.52 -2.26 -3.38
C ILE A 36 6.10 -3.71 -3.72
N LEU A 37 5.76 -3.99 -4.97
CA LEU A 37 5.31 -5.33 -5.40
C LEU A 37 6.41 -6.19 -6.04
N HIS A 38 7.65 -5.70 -6.12
CA HIS A 38 8.75 -6.33 -6.84
C HIS A 38 8.44 -6.62 -8.33
N LEU A 39 7.69 -5.73 -8.98
CA LEU A 39 7.32 -5.80 -10.38
C LEU A 39 8.02 -4.73 -11.22
N GLN A 40 7.95 -4.85 -12.54
CA GLN A 40 8.40 -3.80 -13.45
C GLN A 40 7.30 -2.76 -13.67
N CYS A 41 7.68 -1.53 -14.04
CA CYS A 41 6.72 -0.47 -14.37
C CYS A 41 5.77 -0.87 -15.52
N SER A 42 6.24 -1.72 -16.45
CA SER A 42 5.40 -2.28 -17.52
C SER A 42 4.25 -3.11 -16.96
N ASP A 43 4.53 -3.94 -15.95
CA ASP A 43 3.57 -4.85 -15.35
C ASP A 43 2.50 -4.04 -14.60
N ILE A 44 2.93 -3.01 -13.85
CA ILE A 44 2.00 -2.08 -13.20
C ILE A 44 1.10 -1.39 -14.23
N GLY A 45 1.63 -1.02 -15.40
CA GLY A 45 0.84 -0.48 -16.51
C GLY A 45 -0.23 -1.46 -17.01
N LEU A 46 0.09 -2.76 -17.11
CA LEU A 46 -0.87 -3.79 -17.50
C LEU A 46 -1.95 -4.00 -16.43
N LEU A 47 -1.56 -4.02 -15.15
CA LEU A 47 -2.48 -4.11 -14.01
C LEU A 47 -3.43 -2.90 -13.94
N ALA A 48 -2.90 -1.69 -14.10
CA ALA A 48 -3.66 -0.44 -14.07
C ALA A 48 -4.71 -0.37 -15.20
N ASN A 49 -4.37 -0.91 -16.37
CA ASN A 49 -5.29 -0.99 -17.52
C ASN A 49 -6.19 -2.23 -17.51
N ALA A 50 -6.15 -3.03 -16.45
CA ALA A 50 -6.88 -4.30 -16.31
C ALA A 50 -6.63 -5.29 -17.47
N GLN A 51 -5.45 -5.21 -18.09
CA GLN A 51 -5.00 -6.16 -19.12
C GLN A 51 -4.42 -7.43 -18.48
N GLU A 52 -3.84 -7.27 -17.29
CA GLU A 52 -3.39 -8.37 -16.43
C GLU A 52 -3.97 -8.21 -15.03
N LEU A 53 -3.91 -9.29 -14.26
CA LEU A 53 -4.31 -9.35 -12.86
C LEU A 53 -3.19 -9.94 -12.02
N LEU A 54 -3.12 -9.54 -10.75
CA LEU A 54 -2.26 -10.20 -9.78
C LEU A 54 -2.58 -11.69 -9.71
N VAL A 55 -1.55 -12.53 -9.75
CA VAL A 55 -1.69 -13.99 -9.75
C VAL A 55 -1.79 -14.49 -8.31
N PRO A 56 -2.90 -15.15 -7.89
CA PRO A 56 -3.02 -15.69 -6.55
C PRO A 56 -1.86 -16.62 -6.17
N GLY A 57 -1.26 -16.39 -5.00
CA GLY A 57 -0.13 -17.17 -4.49
C GLY A 57 1.25 -16.79 -5.06
N SER A 58 1.34 -15.72 -5.86
CA SER A 58 2.62 -15.11 -6.22
C SER A 58 3.14 -14.18 -5.13
N GLU A 59 4.43 -13.85 -5.15
CA GLU A 59 5.01 -12.87 -4.22
C GLU A 59 4.32 -11.50 -4.32
N ALA A 60 4.10 -11.01 -5.54
CA ALA A 60 3.39 -9.75 -5.78
C ALA A 60 1.95 -9.76 -5.23
N TRP A 61 1.29 -10.93 -5.21
CA TRP A 61 -0.02 -11.08 -4.59
C TRP A 61 0.02 -10.90 -3.07
N ASP A 62 1.00 -11.53 -2.42
CA ASP A 62 1.15 -11.45 -0.97
C ASP A 62 1.53 -10.02 -0.55
N LEU A 63 2.46 -9.39 -1.26
CA LEU A 63 2.86 -7.99 -1.06
C LEU A 63 1.67 -7.03 -1.29
N ALA A 64 0.88 -7.26 -2.34
CA ALA A 64 -0.35 -6.51 -2.59
C ALA A 64 -1.35 -6.60 -1.43
N GLY A 65 -1.56 -7.81 -0.89
CA GLY A 65 -2.42 -8.04 0.25
C GLY A 65 -1.94 -7.29 1.49
N GLN A 66 -0.63 -7.34 1.78
CA GLN A 66 -0.01 -6.61 2.89
C GLN A 66 -0.12 -5.09 2.69
N PHE A 67 0.08 -4.58 1.48
CA PHE A 67 -0.01 -3.16 1.18
C PHE A 67 -1.44 -2.62 1.39
N VAL A 68 -2.45 -3.36 0.93
CA VAL A 68 -3.86 -3.04 1.21
C VAL A 68 -4.17 -3.10 2.71
N ARG A 69 -3.59 -4.07 3.43
CA ARG A 69 -3.71 -4.17 4.89
C ARG A 69 -3.12 -2.96 5.60
N PHE A 70 -1.93 -2.54 5.20
CA PHE A 70 -1.26 -1.33 5.70
C PHE A 70 -2.13 -0.10 5.49
N TYR A 71 -2.66 0.11 4.28
CA TYR A 71 -3.58 1.20 3.99
C TYR A 71 -4.80 1.20 4.94
N ARG A 72 -5.42 0.04 5.14
CA ARG A 72 -6.58 -0.11 6.04
C ARG A 72 -6.25 0.25 7.48
N LEU A 73 -5.10 -0.18 7.98
CA LEU A 73 -4.64 0.16 9.34
C LEU A 73 -4.39 1.66 9.46
N LEU A 74 -3.71 2.25 8.48
CA LEU A 74 -3.42 3.68 8.44
C LEU A 74 -4.72 4.51 8.36
N TYR A 75 -5.69 4.07 7.55
CA TYR A 75 -7.01 4.69 7.41
C TYR A 75 -7.73 4.77 8.76
N ARG A 76 -7.71 3.69 9.54
CA ARG A 76 -8.31 3.65 10.88
C ARG A 76 -7.54 4.51 11.87
N HIS A 77 -6.21 4.38 11.90
CA HIS A 77 -5.34 5.14 12.79
C HIS A 77 -5.44 6.66 12.53
N ARG A 78 -5.77 7.07 11.30
CA ARG A 78 -5.94 8.48 10.90
C ARG A 78 -7.40 8.89 10.75
N GLN A 79 -8.34 8.07 11.25
CA GLN A 79 -9.77 8.39 11.30
C GLN A 79 -10.33 8.86 9.95
N ALA A 80 -9.96 8.17 8.86
CA ALA A 80 -10.36 8.47 7.50
C ALA A 80 -9.87 9.84 6.94
N ASP A 81 -8.92 10.51 7.59
CA ASP A 81 -8.34 11.75 7.07
C ASP A 81 -7.21 11.46 6.07
N GLY A 82 -7.54 11.52 4.79
CA GLY A 82 -6.57 11.29 3.71
C GLY A 82 -5.41 12.30 3.69
N ILE A 83 -5.59 13.53 4.18
CA ILE A 83 -4.49 14.49 4.30
C ILE A 83 -3.54 14.02 5.41
N ALA A 84 -4.09 13.63 6.57
CA ALA A 84 -3.29 13.11 7.68
C ALA A 84 -2.57 11.79 7.31
N MET A 85 -3.18 10.92 6.50
CA MET A 85 -2.56 9.69 5.99
C MET A 85 -1.33 10.01 5.11
N ARG A 86 -1.48 10.88 4.11
CA ARG A 86 -0.38 11.30 3.23
C ARG A 86 0.72 12.03 3.99
N HIS A 87 0.33 12.90 4.92
CA HIS A 87 1.29 13.60 5.78
C HIS A 87 2.04 12.62 6.69
N TRP A 88 1.38 11.60 7.22
CA TRP A 88 2.03 10.57 8.04
C TRP A 88 3.10 9.80 7.24
N LEU A 89 2.80 9.44 5.99
CA LEU A 89 3.77 8.78 5.11
C LEU A 89 5.03 9.62 4.85
N ARG A 90 4.85 10.94 4.67
CA ARG A 90 5.93 11.84 4.24
C ARG A 90 6.71 12.49 5.39
N ARG A 91 6.23 12.35 6.63
CA ARG A 91 6.89 12.93 7.81
C ARG A 91 7.87 11.93 8.41
N ARG A 92 9.06 12.40 8.77
CA ARG A 92 10.03 11.60 9.55
C ARG A 92 9.39 11.17 10.88
N HIS A 93 9.50 9.89 11.19
CA HIS A 93 8.94 9.28 12.39
C HIS A 93 10.07 8.82 13.32
N ASP A 94 10.06 9.27 14.58
CA ASP A 94 11.14 8.95 15.53
C ASP A 94 11.29 7.44 15.77
N ALA A 95 10.18 6.70 15.71
CA ALA A 95 10.16 5.24 15.85
C ALA A 95 10.96 4.50 14.75
N PHE A 96 11.05 5.09 13.56
CA PHE A 96 11.72 4.49 12.40
C PHE A 96 13.04 5.17 12.07
N GLY A 97 13.26 6.39 12.58
CA GLY A 97 14.39 7.21 12.20
C GLY A 97 14.36 7.63 10.73
N GLU A 98 13.26 7.46 10.00
CA GLU A 98 13.05 7.92 8.63
C GLU A 98 11.56 8.16 8.34
N THR A 99 11.21 8.51 7.10
CA THR A 99 9.80 8.62 6.67
C THR A 99 9.22 7.24 6.40
N PRO A 100 7.96 6.96 6.79
CA PRO A 100 7.30 5.70 6.44
C PRO A 100 7.25 5.42 4.93
N HIS A 101 7.25 6.48 4.10
CA HIS A 101 7.36 6.37 2.65
C HIS A 101 8.66 5.69 2.19
N LEU A 102 9.83 6.08 2.74
CA LEU A 102 11.11 5.45 2.41
C LEU A 102 11.13 3.99 2.86
N LEU A 103 10.65 3.71 4.07
CA LEU A 103 10.56 2.34 4.58
C LEU A 103 9.71 1.44 3.69
N LEU A 104 8.61 2.00 3.14
CA LEU A 104 7.67 1.31 2.27
C LEU A 104 8.24 1.04 0.88
N VAL A 105 8.93 2.01 0.27
CA VAL A 105 9.30 1.99 -1.16
C VAL A 105 10.74 1.53 -1.40
N ASP A 106 11.64 1.81 -0.47
CA ASP A 106 13.09 1.65 -0.66
C ASP A 106 13.73 0.63 0.28
N GLU A 107 13.13 0.32 1.43
CA GLU A 107 13.75 -0.57 2.44
C GLU A 107 13.05 -1.93 2.60
N ASP A 108 11.95 -2.20 1.90
CA ASP A 108 11.14 -3.42 2.03
C ASP A 108 10.64 -3.69 3.47
N ARG A 109 10.31 -2.62 4.20
CA ARG A 109 9.91 -2.66 5.62
C ARG A 109 8.41 -2.43 5.83
N LEU A 110 7.60 -2.94 4.92
CA LEU A 110 6.14 -2.86 5.02
C LEU A 110 5.61 -3.51 6.30
N ASP A 111 6.18 -4.64 6.72
CA ASP A 111 5.80 -5.34 7.94
C ASP A 111 6.02 -4.51 9.20
N ASP A 112 7.13 -3.77 9.30
CA ASP A 112 7.43 -2.89 10.43
C ASP A 112 6.37 -1.77 10.56
N LEU A 113 5.94 -1.20 9.44
CA LEU A 113 4.90 -0.16 9.41
C LEU A 113 3.55 -0.71 9.87
N ILE A 114 3.23 -1.91 9.40
CA ILE A 114 2.03 -2.63 9.79
C ILE A 114 2.04 -2.93 11.30
N GLU A 115 3.13 -3.50 11.82
CA GLU A 115 3.28 -3.84 13.23
C GLU A 115 3.16 -2.58 14.11
N TYR A 116 3.81 -1.49 13.70
CA TYR A 116 3.71 -0.22 14.38
C TYR A 116 2.26 0.28 14.47
N LEU A 117 1.50 0.24 13.36
CA LEU A 117 0.11 0.68 13.33
C LEU A 117 -0.84 -0.25 14.11
N GLN A 118 -0.47 -1.51 14.32
CA GLN A 118 -1.25 -2.44 15.15
C GLN A 118 -1.00 -2.25 16.64
N THR A 119 0.24 -1.92 17.01
CA THR A 119 0.66 -1.79 18.42
C THR A 119 0.41 -0.38 18.96
N SER A 120 0.47 0.63 18.10
CA SER A 120 0.20 2.03 18.47
C SER A 120 -1.30 2.25 18.62
N LYS A 121 -1.74 2.54 19.86
CA LYS A 121 -3.14 2.86 20.20
C LYS A 121 -3.52 4.30 19.89
#